data_AF-A0A0E9MVT2-F1
#
_entry.id   AF-A0A0E9MVT2-F1
#
_cell.length_a   1.000
_cell.length_b   1.000
_cell.length_c   1.000
_cell.angle_alpha   90.00
_cell.angle_beta   90.00
_cell.angle_gamma   90.00
#
_symmetry.space_group_name_H-M   'P 1'
#
loop_
_entity.id
_entity.type
_entity.pdbx_description
1 polymer ?
#
loop_
_entity_poly.entity_id
_entity_poly.type
_entity_poly.pdbx_seq_one_letter_code
_entity_poly.pdbx_strand_id
1 'polypeptide(L)'
;MKRLSGIFIIAGLLLILGSCHKSDDSTVSEQTSILTSGNWKIVHFEEDGVDETTDFSGYTFMFHDDGTAMATRNSNTTNGSFTFQHDDDRDKLLLFLGSADPLEELNEDWQILELNENRIRLEHTSGGDGSQDFVTFEKI
;
A
#
# COMPACT_ATOMS: atom_id res chain seq x y z
N MET A 1 60.10 28.00 -7.27
CA MET A 1 60.60 28.36 -5.93
C MET A 1 59.63 27.82 -4.89
N LYS A 2 60.15 27.01 -3.97
CA LYS A 2 59.43 26.36 -2.85
C LYS A 2 58.82 27.43 -1.94
N ARG A 3 57.65 27.18 -1.33
CA ARG A 3 57.39 27.22 0.12
C ARG A 3 56.13 26.40 0.45
N LEU A 4 56.31 25.32 1.21
CA LEU A 4 55.27 24.69 2.03
C LEU A 4 54.96 25.61 3.22
N SER A 5 53.70 25.65 3.69
CA SER A 5 53.28 25.69 5.11
C SER A 5 51.77 26.01 5.14
N GLY A 6 50.87 25.34 5.85
CA GLY A 6 50.97 24.26 6.82
C GLY A 6 49.60 23.59 6.95
N ILE A 7 49.63 22.33 7.38
CA ILE A 7 48.45 21.50 7.66
C ILE A 7 47.83 22.01 8.97
N PHE A 8 46.56 22.43 8.93
CA PHE A 8 45.74 22.58 10.12
C PHE A 8 44.92 21.30 10.32
N ILE A 9 45.33 20.50 11.31
CA ILE A 9 44.48 19.46 11.88
C ILE A 9 43.46 20.18 12.76
N ILE A 10 42.21 20.23 12.31
CA ILE A 10 41.06 20.48 13.18
C ILE A 10 40.31 19.15 13.26
N ALA A 11 40.61 18.41 14.32
CA ALA A 11 39.76 17.35 14.82
C ALA A 11 38.49 18.02 15.37
N GLY A 12 37.42 18.03 14.57
CA GLY A 12 36.18 18.72 14.89
C GLY A 12 34.98 17.83 14.61
N LEU A 13 34.73 16.93 15.56
CA LEU A 13 33.43 16.38 15.93
C LEU A 13 32.41 16.14 14.79
N LEU A 14 32.42 14.90 14.31
CA LEU A 14 31.37 14.32 13.48
C LEU A 14 30.08 14.20 14.32
N LEU A 15 29.25 15.24 14.33
CA LEU A 15 27.86 15.15 14.82
C LEU A 15 26.99 14.54 13.72
N ILE A 16 27.11 13.23 13.57
CA ILE A 16 26.05 12.42 12.96
C ILE A 16 24.88 12.37 13.94
N LEU A 17 24.00 13.35 13.87
CA LEU A 17 22.64 13.15 14.35
C LEU A 17 21.95 12.21 13.36
N GLY A 18 22.23 10.92 13.51
CA GLY A 18 21.39 9.87 12.96
C GLY A 18 20.07 9.89 13.73
N SER A 19 19.15 10.76 13.32
CA SER A 19 17.74 10.60 13.65
C SER A 19 17.21 9.45 12.81
N CYS A 20 17.54 8.23 13.22
CA CYS A 20 16.88 7.04 12.73
C CYS A 20 15.52 6.99 13.42
N HIS A 21 14.48 7.53 12.76
CA HIS A 21 13.10 7.36 13.20
C HIS A 21 12.74 5.89 12.94
N LYS A 22 12.85 5.04 13.96
CA LYS A 22 12.40 3.64 13.91
C LYS A 22 10.90 3.60 14.25
N SER A 23 10.08 4.14 13.35
CA SER A 23 8.62 4.09 13.52
C SER A 23 7.94 3.21 12.47
N ASP A 24 8.62 2.92 11.35
CA ASP A 24 7.97 2.31 10.19
C ASP A 24 7.83 0.77 10.30
N ASP A 25 8.72 0.11 11.05
CA ASP A 25 8.71 -1.37 11.13
C ASP A 25 7.51 -1.89 11.95
N SER A 26 7.14 -1.17 13.01
CA SER A 26 6.00 -1.53 13.85
C SER A 26 4.65 -1.30 13.17
N THR A 27 4.52 -0.22 12.39
CA THR A 27 3.27 0.11 11.69
C THR A 27 3.01 -0.88 10.56
N VAL A 28 4.02 -1.17 9.73
CA VAL A 28 3.91 -2.17 8.66
C VAL A 28 3.57 -3.55 9.22
N SER A 29 4.12 -3.93 10.38
CA SER A 29 3.79 -5.19 11.04
C SER A 29 2.32 -5.25 11.49
N GLU A 30 1.76 -4.17 12.02
CA GLU A 30 0.34 -4.11 12.42
C GLU A 30 -0.59 -4.13 11.21
N GLN A 31 -0.29 -3.32 10.18
CA GLN A 31 -1.06 -3.27 8.94
C GLN A 31 -1.10 -4.64 8.25
N THR A 32 0.05 -5.32 8.17
CA THR A 32 0.15 -6.69 7.64
C THR A 32 -0.67 -7.66 8.48
N SER A 33 -0.59 -7.58 9.81
CA SER A 33 -1.40 -8.45 10.69
C SER A 33 -2.89 -8.26 10.47
N ILE A 34 -3.36 -7.02 10.25
CA ILE A 34 -4.78 -6.74 10.00
C ILE A 34 -5.19 -7.28 8.63
N LEU A 35 -4.47 -6.91 7.56
CA LEU A 35 -4.80 -7.26 6.19
C LEU A 35 -4.84 -8.78 5.96
N THR A 36 -3.92 -9.52 6.61
CA THR A 36 -3.79 -10.98 6.48
C THR A 36 -4.66 -11.77 7.47
N SER A 37 -5.45 -11.09 8.32
CA SER A 37 -6.22 -11.72 9.40
C SER A 37 -7.45 -12.51 8.95
N GLY A 38 -7.74 -12.59 7.65
CA GLY A 38 -8.86 -13.35 7.10
C GLY A 38 -9.21 -13.01 5.67
N ASN A 39 -10.43 -13.36 5.29
CA ASN A 39 -10.96 -13.15 3.95
C ASN A 39 -11.76 -11.86 3.90
N TRP A 40 -11.67 -11.19 2.77
CA TRP A 40 -12.30 -9.90 2.52
C TRP A 40 -13.23 -9.98 1.31
N LYS A 41 -14.24 -9.11 1.29
CA LYS A 41 -15.08 -8.82 0.12
C LYS A 41 -15.10 -7.32 -0.11
N ILE A 42 -15.20 -6.91 -1.37
CA ILE A 42 -15.47 -5.51 -1.70
C ILE A 42 -16.95 -5.24 -1.43
N VAL A 43 -17.23 -4.16 -0.69
CA VAL A 43 -18.59 -3.67 -0.42
C VAL A 43 -18.87 -2.30 -1.02
N HIS A 44 -17.84 -1.65 -1.54
CA HIS A 44 -17.93 -0.43 -2.33
C HIS A 44 -16.71 -0.34 -3.25
N PHE A 45 -16.95 -0.06 -4.52
CA PHE A 45 -15.95 0.36 -5.49
C PHE A 45 -16.53 1.50 -6.32
N GLU A 46 -15.83 2.62 -6.38
CA GLU A 46 -16.18 3.79 -7.17
C GLU A 46 -14.96 4.20 -7.99
N GLU A 47 -15.14 4.31 -9.30
CA GLU A 47 -14.13 4.76 -10.26
C GLU A 47 -14.65 6.04 -10.93
N ASP A 48 -13.88 7.13 -10.88
CA ASP A 48 -14.25 8.40 -11.50
C ASP A 48 -15.68 8.90 -11.12
N GLY A 49 -16.13 8.58 -9.91
CA GLY A 49 -17.49 8.93 -9.42
C GLY A 49 -18.61 8.01 -9.90
N VAL A 50 -18.29 6.87 -10.51
CA VAL A 50 -19.23 5.83 -10.94
C VAL A 50 -19.14 4.64 -10.00
N ASP A 51 -20.26 4.26 -9.39
CA ASP A 51 -20.33 3.06 -8.55
C ASP A 51 -20.34 1.79 -9.43
N GLU A 52 -19.24 1.05 -9.38
CA GLU A 52 -19.05 -0.22 -10.09
C GLU A 52 -18.90 -1.40 -9.11
N THR A 53 -19.36 -1.24 -7.87
CA THR A 53 -19.30 -2.26 -6.80
C THR A 53 -19.81 -3.63 -7.26
N THR A 54 -20.79 -3.66 -8.17
CA THR A 54 -21.38 -4.90 -8.67
C THR A 54 -20.40 -5.79 -9.42
N ASP A 55 -19.34 -5.25 -9.99
CA ASP A 55 -18.39 -5.98 -10.83
C ASP A 55 -17.55 -6.94 -9.99
N PHE A 56 -17.36 -6.59 -8.72
CA PHE A 56 -16.66 -7.41 -7.72
C PHE A 56 -17.58 -8.39 -6.99
N SER A 57 -18.84 -8.53 -7.40
CA SER A 57 -19.79 -9.47 -6.78
C SER A 57 -19.29 -10.93 -6.84
N GLY A 58 -19.26 -11.57 -5.67
CA GLY A 58 -18.87 -12.97 -5.55
C GLY A 58 -17.35 -13.22 -5.55
N TYR A 59 -16.53 -12.17 -5.57
CA TYR A 59 -15.11 -12.30 -5.26
C TYR A 59 -14.89 -12.45 -3.75
N THR A 60 -13.88 -13.24 -3.40
CA THR A 60 -13.26 -13.28 -2.09
C THR A 60 -11.78 -12.95 -2.25
N PHE A 61 -11.29 -12.03 -1.44
CA PHE A 61 -9.91 -11.58 -1.43
C PHE A 61 -9.19 -12.13 -0.21
N MET A 62 -7.99 -12.64 -0.41
CA MET A 62 -7.12 -13.18 0.64
C MET A 62 -5.72 -12.60 0.47
N PHE A 63 -5.12 -12.20 1.59
CA PHE A 63 -3.78 -11.65 1.65
C PHE A 63 -2.93 -12.50 2.58
N HIS A 64 -1.67 -12.72 2.21
CA HIS A 64 -0.73 -13.53 2.98
C HIS A 64 0.46 -12.69 3.47
N ASP A 65 1.07 -13.12 4.57
CA ASP A 65 2.20 -12.42 5.22
C ASP A 65 3.47 -12.41 4.36
N ASP A 66 3.54 -13.25 3.32
CA ASP A 66 4.61 -13.27 2.32
C ASP A 66 4.44 -12.22 1.20
N GLY A 67 3.41 -11.37 1.28
CA GLY A 67 3.12 -10.31 0.30
C GLY A 67 2.30 -10.80 -0.90
N THR A 68 1.82 -12.03 -0.90
CA THR A 68 0.92 -12.54 -1.96
C THR A 68 -0.53 -12.16 -1.70
N ALA A 69 -1.27 -11.94 -2.79
CA ALA A 69 -2.71 -11.67 -2.78
C ALA A 69 -3.43 -12.67 -3.69
N MET A 70 -4.68 -12.98 -3.38
CA MET A 70 -5.52 -13.87 -4.18
C MET A 70 -6.92 -13.29 -4.28
N ALA A 71 -7.48 -13.28 -5.49
CA ALA A 71 -8.89 -13.00 -5.73
C ALA A 71 -9.57 -14.26 -6.30
N THR A 72 -10.57 -14.78 -5.61
CA THR A 72 -11.27 -16.01 -6.01
C THR A 72 -12.75 -15.73 -6.31
N ARG A 73 -13.23 -16.18 -7.48
CA ARG A 73 -14.65 -16.16 -7.87
C ARG A 73 -15.01 -17.45 -8.61
N ASN A 74 -16.06 -18.13 -8.14
CA ASN A 74 -16.54 -19.39 -8.74
C ASN A 74 -15.42 -20.44 -8.96
N SER A 75 -14.55 -20.62 -7.96
CA SER A 75 -13.37 -21.52 -7.99
C SER A 75 -12.25 -21.13 -8.96
N ASN A 76 -12.36 -20.01 -9.67
CA ASN A 76 -11.25 -19.42 -10.40
C ASN A 76 -10.50 -18.49 -9.48
N THR A 77 -9.17 -18.60 -9.46
CA THR A 77 -8.30 -17.79 -8.63
C THR A 77 -7.34 -17.01 -9.52
N THR A 78 -7.29 -15.70 -9.30
CA THR A 78 -6.24 -14.84 -9.83
C THR A 78 -5.26 -14.55 -8.69
N ASN A 79 -3.98 -14.82 -8.96
CA ASN A 79 -2.91 -14.51 -8.01
C ASN A 79 -2.37 -13.11 -8.27
N GLY A 80 -1.90 -12.50 -7.20
CA GLY A 80 -1.39 -11.14 -7.18
C GLY A 80 -0.40 -10.91 -6.06
N SER A 81 -0.16 -9.66 -5.75
CA SER A 81 0.76 -9.23 -4.70
C SER A 81 0.28 -7.94 -4.06
N PHE A 82 0.73 -7.70 -2.83
CA PHE A 82 0.58 -6.41 -2.18
C PHE A 82 1.87 -6.01 -1.47
N THR A 83 2.05 -4.72 -1.24
CA THR A 83 3.14 -4.20 -0.41
C THR A 83 2.71 -2.90 0.25
N PHE A 84 2.96 -2.79 1.56
CA PHE A 84 2.81 -1.52 2.27
C PHE A 84 3.99 -0.60 1.98
N GLN A 85 3.69 0.67 1.73
CA GLN A 85 4.69 1.71 1.50
C GLN A 85 4.33 2.95 2.32
N HIS A 86 5.33 3.75 2.63
CA HIS A 86 5.14 5.07 3.20
C HIS A 86 5.77 6.08 2.23
N ASP A 87 4.92 6.94 1.66
CA ASP A 87 5.29 7.87 0.59
C ASP A 87 4.48 9.16 0.71
N ASP A 88 5.11 10.32 0.51
CA ASP A 88 4.49 11.64 0.69
C ASP A 88 3.71 11.81 2.02
N ASP A 89 4.29 11.37 3.14
CA ASP A 89 3.66 11.37 4.48
C ASP A 89 2.32 10.59 4.54
N ARG A 90 2.12 9.63 3.64
CA ARG A 90 0.92 8.79 3.54
C ARG A 90 1.29 7.30 3.55
N ASP A 91 0.50 6.52 4.28
CA ASP A 91 0.56 5.06 4.19
C ASP A 91 -0.20 4.60 2.95
N LYS A 92 0.44 3.74 2.15
CA LYS A 92 -0.09 3.21 0.90
C LYS A 92 -0.07 1.69 0.88
N LEU A 93 -1.03 1.11 0.18
CA LEU A 93 -1.10 -0.29 -0.20
C LEU A 93 -0.94 -0.38 -1.71
N LEU A 94 0.26 -0.72 -2.17
CA LEU A 94 0.45 -1.09 -3.58
C LEU A 94 -0.19 -2.47 -3.79
N LEU A 95 -1.20 -2.55 -4.65
CA LEU A 95 -1.94 -3.77 -4.94
C LEU A 95 -1.78 -4.16 -6.40
N PHE A 96 -1.68 -5.46 -6.65
CA PHE A 96 -1.75 -6.04 -7.98
C PHE A 96 -2.55 -7.34 -7.94
N LEU A 97 -3.55 -7.51 -8.81
CA LEU A 97 -4.43 -8.67 -8.91
C LEU A 97 -4.62 -9.13 -10.37
N GLY A 98 -3.53 -9.15 -11.14
CA GLY A 98 -3.56 -9.55 -12.55
C GLY A 98 -4.07 -8.44 -13.48
N SER A 99 -4.14 -8.72 -14.77
CA SER A 99 -4.47 -7.73 -15.82
C SER A 99 -5.76 -8.11 -16.58
N ALA A 100 -6.78 -8.53 -15.83
CA ALA A 100 -8.03 -8.97 -16.42
C ALA A 100 -9.20 -8.35 -15.66
N ASP A 101 -10.13 -7.78 -16.40
CA ASP A 101 -11.32 -7.15 -15.85
C ASP A 101 -12.11 -8.13 -14.96
N PRO A 102 -12.67 -7.66 -13.83
CA PRO A 102 -12.57 -6.29 -13.29
C PRO A 102 -11.37 -6.11 -12.35
N LEU A 103 -10.49 -7.11 -12.20
CA LEU A 103 -9.44 -7.07 -11.18
C LEU A 103 -8.32 -6.10 -11.51
N GLU A 104 -8.15 -5.73 -12.79
CA GLU A 104 -7.12 -4.77 -13.17
C GLU A 104 -7.38 -3.36 -12.63
N GLU A 105 -8.63 -2.98 -12.39
CA GLU A 105 -9.03 -1.71 -11.77
C GLU A 105 -8.60 -1.59 -10.29
N LEU A 106 -8.16 -2.69 -9.67
CA LEU A 106 -7.62 -2.68 -8.31
C LEU A 106 -6.09 -2.46 -8.27
N ASN A 107 -5.43 -2.37 -9.42
CA ASN A 107 -3.97 -2.33 -9.54
C ASN A 107 -3.41 -0.92 -9.34
N GLU A 108 -3.48 -0.38 -8.12
CA GLU A 108 -3.03 0.98 -7.81
C GLU A 108 -2.15 1.04 -6.55
N ASP A 109 -1.56 2.21 -6.30
CA ASP A 109 -0.83 2.55 -5.07
C ASP A 109 -1.74 3.23 -4.01
N TRP A 110 -2.85 2.55 -3.71
CA TRP A 110 -3.92 3.00 -2.81
C TRP A 110 -3.45 3.67 -1.52
N GLN A 111 -3.84 4.93 -1.28
CA GLN A 111 -3.73 5.56 0.03
C GLN A 111 -4.68 4.90 1.03
N ILE A 112 -4.18 4.58 2.22
CA ILE A 112 -4.95 3.96 3.30
C ILE A 112 -5.72 5.04 4.08
N LEU A 113 -7.05 5.01 4.00
CA LEU A 113 -7.94 5.88 4.78
C LEU A 113 -8.39 5.23 6.09
N GLU A 114 -8.64 3.91 6.05
CA GLU A 114 -9.04 3.10 7.20
C GLU A 114 -8.44 1.69 7.04
N LEU A 115 -7.83 1.17 8.10
CA LEU A 115 -7.38 -0.23 8.15
C LEU A 115 -7.56 -0.75 9.57
N ASN A 116 -8.56 -1.60 9.77
CA ASN A 116 -8.82 -2.26 11.05
C ASN A 116 -9.35 -3.68 10.84
N GLU A 117 -9.60 -4.39 11.93
CA GLU A 117 -9.97 -5.82 11.92
C GLU A 117 -11.22 -6.17 11.09
N ASN A 118 -12.09 -5.20 10.77
CA ASN A 118 -13.36 -5.44 10.09
C ASN A 118 -13.52 -4.70 8.76
N ARG A 119 -12.74 -3.63 8.55
CA ARG A 119 -12.90 -2.74 7.39
C ARG A 119 -11.57 -2.17 6.91
N ILE A 120 -11.45 -2.08 5.59
CA ILE A 120 -10.34 -1.42 4.89
C ILE A 120 -10.97 -0.41 3.94
N ARG A 121 -10.53 0.85 3.97
CA ARG A 121 -10.92 1.88 3.02
C ARG A 121 -9.69 2.49 2.39
N LEU A 122 -9.71 2.55 1.08
CA LEU A 122 -8.62 2.97 0.24
C LEU A 122 -9.09 4.06 -0.73
N GLU A 123 -8.18 4.96 -1.06
CA GLU A 123 -8.37 6.02 -2.06
C GLU A 123 -7.18 6.04 -3.02
N HIS A 124 -7.44 6.19 -4.31
CA HIS A 124 -6.42 6.49 -5.31
C HIS A 124 -6.76 7.82 -5.97
N THR A 125 -5.74 8.60 -6.36
CA THR A 125 -5.93 9.83 -7.11
C THR A 125 -5.10 9.75 -8.38
N SER A 126 -5.77 9.71 -9.53
CA SER A 126 -5.15 9.65 -10.85
C SER A 126 -4.14 10.78 -11.04
N GLY A 127 -2.90 10.43 -11.36
CA GLY A 127 -1.85 11.40 -11.68
C GLY A 127 -2.10 12.17 -12.98
N GLY A 128 -3.07 11.74 -13.80
CA GLY A 128 -3.40 12.34 -15.09
C GLY A 128 -4.38 13.50 -14.97
N ASP A 129 -5.63 13.19 -14.66
CA ASP A 129 -6.76 14.11 -14.59
C ASP A 129 -7.19 14.46 -13.16
N GLY A 130 -6.60 13.82 -12.15
CA GLY A 130 -6.88 14.08 -10.74
C GLY A 130 -8.21 13.51 -10.28
N SER A 131 -8.80 12.58 -11.04
CA SER A 131 -9.95 11.82 -10.58
C SER A 131 -9.61 10.97 -9.35
N GLN A 132 -10.64 10.55 -8.63
CA GLN A 132 -10.50 9.80 -7.40
C GLN A 132 -11.28 8.50 -7.47
N ASP A 133 -10.64 7.44 -7.01
CA ASP A 133 -11.21 6.12 -6.92
C ASP A 133 -11.25 5.70 -5.46
N PHE A 134 -12.27 4.92 -5.09
CA PHE A 134 -12.45 4.44 -3.74
C PHE A 134 -12.74 2.95 -3.74
N VAL A 135 -12.06 2.20 -2.87
CA VAL A 135 -12.42 0.82 -2.58
C VAL A 135 -12.57 0.58 -1.09
N THR A 136 -13.66 -0.09 -0.72
CA THR A 136 -13.91 -0.54 0.66
C THR A 136 -14.04 -2.04 0.71
N PHE A 137 -13.19 -2.66 1.54
CA PHE A 137 -13.31 -4.06 1.89
C PHE A 137 -13.95 -4.22 3.26
N GLU A 138 -14.77 -5.26 3.41
CA GLU A 138 -15.22 -5.77 4.71
C GLU A 138 -14.79 -7.22 4.90
N LYS A 139 -14.52 -7.58 6.14
CA LYS A 139 -14.19 -8.95 6.51
C LYS A 139 -15.42 -9.86 6.34
N ILE A 140 -15.19 -11.09 5.89
CA ILE A 140 -16.22 -12.14 5.73
C ILE A 140 -16.44 -12.87 7.06
#